data_AF-A0AB37T1E5-F1
#
_entry.id   AF-A0AB37T1E5-F1
#
_cell.length_a   1.000
_cell.length_b   1.000
_cell.length_c   1.000
_cell.angle_alpha   90.00
_cell.angle_beta   90.00
_cell.angle_gamma   90.00
#
_symmetry.space_group_name_H-M   'P 1'
#
loop_
_entity.id
_entity.type
_entity.pdbx_description
1 polymer ?
#
loop_
_entity_poly.entity_id
_entity_poly.type
_entity_poly.pdbx_seq_one_letter_code
_entity_poly.pdbx_strand_id
1 'polypeptide(L)'
;MTGPKVDHDVLDGIASKLRNASSDVDKLGNSVPGTPDAGVGTPAVVGILAHFVENASALVLGAAGAGDDVASANKGYREQDHAAGEDVRKAAGGR
;
A
#
# COMPACT_ATOMS: atom_id res chain seq x y z
N MET A 1 10.01 -20.01 -24.89
CA MET A 1 10.00 -19.94 -23.41
C MET A 1 9.23 -18.68 -23.03
N THR A 2 8.00 -18.82 -22.53
CA THR A 2 7.25 -17.69 -21.96
C THR A 2 7.67 -17.58 -20.50
N GLY A 3 8.54 -16.61 -20.20
CA GLY A 3 8.81 -16.22 -18.81
C GLY A 3 7.53 -15.75 -18.12
N PRO A 4 7.50 -15.68 -16.78
CA PRO A 4 6.36 -15.13 -16.06
C PRO A 4 6.13 -13.68 -16.54
N LYS A 5 5.05 -13.47 -17.29
CA LYS A 5 4.67 -12.15 -17.78
C LYS A 5 4.04 -11.41 -16.62
N VAL A 6 4.66 -10.33 -16.17
CA VAL A 6 4.11 -9.50 -15.10
C VAL A 6 2.84 -8.83 -15.64
N ASP A 7 1.75 -8.94 -14.89
CA ASP A 7 0.54 -8.19 -15.17
C ASP A 7 0.62 -6.83 -14.47
N HIS A 8 0.98 -5.81 -15.24
CA HIS A 8 1.18 -4.47 -14.70
C HIS A 8 -0.11 -3.79 -14.25
N ASP A 9 -1.26 -4.16 -14.82
CA ASP A 9 -2.56 -3.59 -14.45
C ASP A 9 -3.01 -4.15 -13.10
N VAL A 10 -2.71 -5.44 -12.85
CA VAL A 10 -2.92 -6.05 -11.53
C VAL A 10 -2.07 -5.36 -10.46
N LEU A 11 -0.78 -5.09 -10.73
CA LEU A 11 0.09 -4.41 -9.77
C LEU A 11 -0.34 -2.96 -9.50
N ASP A 12 -0.74 -2.21 -10.53
CA ASP A 12 -1.30 -0.86 -10.36
C ASP A 12 -2.60 -0.92 -9.54
N GLY A 13 -3.45 -1.91 -9.78
CA GLY A 13 -4.67 -2.15 -9.01
C GLY A 13 -4.40 -2.47 -7.54
N ILE A 14 -3.38 -3.28 -7.24
CA ILE A 14 -2.96 -3.60 -5.86
C ILE A 14 -2.45 -2.34 -5.17
N ALA A 15 -1.55 -1.59 -5.81
CA ALA A 15 -1.02 -0.33 -5.27
C ALA A 15 -2.14 0.67 -4.95
N SER A 16 -3.09 0.84 -5.88
CA SER A 16 -4.25 1.71 -5.68
C SER A 16 -5.13 1.25 -4.51
N LYS A 17 -5.43 -0.05 -4.40
CA LYS A 17 -6.23 -0.59 -3.29
C LYS A 17 -5.58 -0.34 -1.94
N LEU A 18 -4.27 -0.54 -1.84
CA LEU A 18 -3.52 -0.32 -0.60
C LEU A 18 -3.53 1.16 -0.17
N ARG A 19 -3.30 2.07 -1.12
CA ARG A 19 -3.37 3.52 -0.85
C ARG A 19 -4.80 3.97 -0.49
N ASN A 20 -5.82 3.45 -1.16
CA ASN A 20 -7.21 3.77 -0.85
C ASN A 20 -7.60 3.26 0.53
N ALA A 21 -7.24 2.02 0.88
CA ALA A 21 -7.47 1.47 2.21
C ALA A 21 -6.78 2.30 3.30
N SER A 22 -5.53 2.73 3.06
CA SER A 22 -4.82 3.66 3.95
C SER A 22 -5.61 4.96 4.14
N SER A 23 -6.05 5.60 3.05
CA SER A 23 -6.84 6.83 3.11
C SER A 23 -8.19 6.65 3.83
N ASP A 24 -8.86 5.53 3.64
CA ASP A 24 -10.15 5.28 4.27
C ASP A 24 -10.03 5.04 5.78
N VAL A 25 -8.96 4.36 6.22
CA VAL A 25 -8.66 4.20 7.65
C VAL A 25 -8.22 5.53 8.28
N ASP A 26 -7.43 6.34 7.57
CA ASP A 26 -7.01 7.67 8.06
C ASP A 26 -8.21 8.60 8.29
N LYS A 27 -9.18 8.60 7.36
CA LYS A 27 -10.44 9.36 7.53
C LYS A 27 -11.21 8.95 8.78
N LEU A 28 -11.15 7.68 9.19
CA LEU A 28 -11.80 7.21 10.41
C LEU A 28 -11.18 7.81 11.67
N GLY A 29 -9.91 8.23 11.62
CA GLY A 29 -9.25 8.97 12.70
C GLY A 29 -10.03 10.21 13.13
N ASN A 30 -10.70 10.88 12.20
CA ASN A 30 -11.56 12.04 12.49
C ASN A 30 -12.86 11.69 13.22
N SER A 31 -13.22 10.41 13.27
CA SER A 31 -14.42 9.90 13.94
C SER A 31 -14.11 9.31 15.32
N VAL A 32 -12.84 9.36 15.77
CA VAL A 32 -12.48 8.88 17.11
C VAL A 32 -13.16 9.77 18.15
N PRO A 33 -13.98 9.19 19.04
CA PRO A 33 -14.65 9.97 20.07
C PRO A 33 -13.63 10.55 21.05
N GLY A 34 -13.95 11.71 21.62
CA GLY A 34 -13.22 12.22 22.79
C GLY A 34 -13.30 11.25 23.97
N THR A 35 -12.57 11.55 25.04
CA THR A 35 -12.51 10.70 26.26
C THR A 35 -13.92 10.31 26.73
N PRO A 36 -14.27 9.01 26.69
CA PRO A 36 -15.56 8.55 27.18
C PRO A 36 -15.62 8.67 28.71
N ASP A 37 -16.75 9.12 29.24
CA ASP A 37 -17.00 9.06 30.67
C ASP A 37 -17.47 7.66 31.05
N ALA A 38 -16.60 6.91 31.72
CA ALA A 38 -16.88 5.61 32.31
C ALA A 38 -16.67 5.61 33.83
N GLY A 39 -16.70 6.80 34.47
CA GLY A 39 -16.40 6.97 35.89
C GLY A 39 -15.03 6.41 36.27
N VAL A 40 -14.99 5.46 37.21
CA VAL A 40 -13.75 4.80 37.63
C VAL A 40 -13.07 3.99 36.52
N GLY A 41 -13.83 3.60 35.49
CA GLY A 41 -13.32 2.87 34.33
C GLY A 41 -12.67 3.75 33.26
N THR A 42 -12.80 5.08 33.35
CA THR A 42 -12.30 6.03 32.35
C THR A 42 -10.84 5.78 31.96
N PRO A 43 -9.88 5.56 32.88
CA PRO A 43 -8.48 5.32 32.51
C PRO A 43 -8.30 4.08 31.63
N ALA A 44 -9.03 3.00 31.91
CA ALA A 44 -8.94 1.75 31.15
C ALA A 44 -9.50 1.94 29.73
N VAL A 45 -10.65 2.62 29.61
CA VAL A 45 -11.27 2.92 28.30
C VAL A 45 -10.37 3.83 27.47
N VAL A 46 -9.76 4.85 28.09
CA VAL A 46 -8.79 5.73 27.42
C VAL A 46 -7.57 4.94 26.93
N GLY A 47 -7.03 4.01 27.74
CA GLY A 47 -5.91 3.17 27.32
C GLY A 47 -6.24 2.29 26.11
N ILE A 48 -7.43 1.70 26.08
CA ILE A 48 -7.91 0.90 24.93
C ILE A 48 -8.02 1.78 23.68
N LEU A 49 -8.62 2.97 23.80
CA LEU A 49 -8.75 3.90 22.68
C LEU A 49 -7.38 4.36 22.17
N ALA A 50 -6.44 4.66 23.05
CA ALA A 50 -5.08 5.05 22.68
C ALA A 50 -4.40 3.95 21.86
N HIS A 51 -4.43 2.70 22.33
CA HIS A 51 -3.89 1.57 21.60
C HIS A 51 -4.59 1.32 20.26
N PHE A 52 -5.91 1.53 20.20
CA PHE A 52 -6.64 1.41 18.94
C PHE A 52 -6.18 2.45 17.92
N VAL A 53 -6.06 3.72 18.33
CA VAL A 53 -5.58 4.82 17.47
C VAL A 53 -4.13 4.60 17.02
N GLU A 54 -3.27 4.14 17.92
CA GLU A 54 -1.88 3.82 17.59
C GLU A 54 -1.78 2.71 16.54
N ASN A 55 -2.51 1.60 16.72
CA ASN A 55 -2.52 0.50 15.77
C ASN A 55 -3.13 0.90 14.42
N ALA A 56 -4.19 1.70 14.43
CA ALA A 56 -4.79 2.23 13.20
C ALA A 56 -3.79 3.12 12.43
N SER A 57 -3.03 3.95 13.14
CA SER A 57 -2.02 4.83 12.54
C SER A 57 -0.89 4.03 11.91
N ALA A 58 -0.39 2.99 12.60
CA ALA A 58 0.60 2.07 12.05
C ALA A 58 0.08 1.34 10.80
N LEU A 59 -1.20 0.94 10.79
CA LEU A 59 -1.83 0.30 9.63
C LEU A 59 -1.93 1.26 8.44
N VAL A 60 -2.33 2.51 8.65
CA VAL A 60 -2.40 3.54 7.61
C VAL A 60 -1.05 3.71 6.93
N LEU A 61 0.01 3.88 7.73
CA LEU A 61 1.38 4.06 7.22
C LEU A 61 1.88 2.80 6.50
N GLY A 62 1.65 1.62 7.06
CA GLY A 62 2.05 0.35 6.47
C GLY A 62 1.35 0.08 5.13
N ALA A 63 0.04 0.34 5.04
CA ALA A 63 -0.71 0.18 3.80
C ALA A 63 -0.29 1.18 2.72
N ALA A 64 -0.05 2.44 3.08
CA ALA A 64 0.48 3.44 2.15
C ALA A 64 1.86 3.02 1.62
N GLY A 65 2.78 2.66 2.51
CA GLY A 65 4.13 2.22 2.16
C GLY A 65 4.13 0.97 1.27
N ALA A 66 3.32 -0.04 1.60
CA ALA A 66 3.18 -1.23 0.77
C ALA A 66 2.61 -0.89 -0.63
N GLY A 67 1.69 0.06 -0.73
CA GLY A 67 1.18 0.54 -2.01
C GLY A 67 2.27 1.22 -2.86
N ASP A 68 3.12 2.02 -2.22
CA ASP A 68 4.26 2.67 -2.87
C ASP A 68 5.32 1.67 -3.33
N ASP A 69 5.64 0.66 -2.51
CA ASP A 69 6.57 -0.40 -2.85
C ASP A 69 6.09 -1.22 -4.06
N VAL A 70 4.79 -1.57 -4.11
CA VAL A 70 4.19 -2.27 -5.25
C VAL A 70 4.25 -1.42 -6.52
N ALA A 71 3.96 -0.12 -6.43
CA ALA A 71 4.05 0.79 -7.57
C ALA A 71 5.50 0.93 -8.07
N SER A 72 6.47 1.02 -7.16
CA SER A 72 7.89 1.08 -7.46
C SER A 72 8.38 -0.21 -8.14
N ALA A 73 7.98 -1.38 -7.61
CA ALA A 73 8.29 -2.67 -8.22
C ALA A 73 7.67 -2.80 -9.63
N ASN A 74 6.41 -2.36 -9.80
CA ASN A 74 5.75 -2.37 -11.11
C ASN A 74 6.53 -1.56 -12.15
N LYS A 75 6.98 -0.36 -11.76
CA LYS A 75 7.85 0.49 -12.60
C LYS A 75 9.16 -0.22 -12.97
N GLY A 76 9.83 -0.83 -11.99
CA GLY A 76 11.06 -1.58 -12.21
C GLY A 76 10.87 -2.75 -13.18
N TYR A 77 9.75 -3.48 -13.09
CA TYR A 77 9.44 -4.55 -14.04
C TYR A 77 9.20 -4.02 -15.46
N ARG A 78 8.49 -2.90 -15.62
CA ARG A 78 8.30 -2.28 -16.94
C ARG A 78 9.62 -1.88 -17.60
N GLU A 79 10.54 -1.32 -16.82
CA GLU A 79 11.87 -0.93 -17.30
C GLU A 79 12.70 -2.14 -17.74
N GLN A 80 12.65 -3.24 -16.97
CA GLN A 80 13.33 -4.49 -17.32
C GLN A 80 12.74 -5.15 -18.57
N ASP A 81 11.41 -5.19 -18.69
CA ASP A 81 10.72 -5.75 -19.86
C ASP A 81 11.04 -4.96 -21.14
N HIS A 82 11.11 -3.61 -21.03
CA HIS A 82 11.51 -2.76 -22.14
C HIS A 82 12.96 -3.03 -22.57
N ALA A 83 13.90 -3.07 -21.61
CA ALA A 83 15.30 -3.33 -21.88
C ALA A 83 15.51 -4.72 -22.51
N ALA A 84 14.88 -5.75 -21.97
CA ALA A 84 14.93 -7.10 -22.53
C ALA A 84 14.33 -7.15 -23.95
N GLY A 85 13.25 -6.41 -24.20
CA GLY A 85 12.65 -6.29 -25.52
C GLY A 85 13.58 -5.63 -26.54
N GLU A 86 14.32 -4.58 -26.15
CA GLU A 86 15.34 -3.97 -26.99
C GLU A 86 16.50 -4.93 -27.29
N ASP A 87 16.99 -5.65 -26.29
CA ASP A 87 18.11 -6.57 -26.45
C ASP A 87 17.75 -7.72 -27.41
N VAL A 88 16.54 -8.28 -27.26
CA VAL A 88 16.03 -9.29 -28.19
C VAL A 88 15.89 -8.72 -29.61
N ARG A 89 15.39 -7.48 -29.76
CA ARG A 89 15.26 -6.83 -31.08
C ARG A 89 16.62 -6.61 -31.74
N LYS A 90 17.61 -6.13 -30.98
CA LYS A 90 19.00 -5.94 -31.44
C LYS A 90 19.63 -7.27 -31.83
N ALA A 91 19.47 -8.30 -31.00
CA ALA A 91 20.00 -9.65 -31.28
C ALA A 91 19.34 -10.30 -32.51
N ALA A 92 18.06 -10.01 -32.77
CA ALA A 92 17.35 -10.46 -33.96
C ALA A 92 17.70 -9.69 -35.25
N GLY A 93 18.63 -8.72 -35.19
CA GLY A 93 19.07 -7.94 -36.35
C GLY A 93 18.11 -6.81 -36.76
N GLY A 94 17.14 -6.46 -35.91
CA GLY A 94 16.26 -5.33 -36.13
C GLY A 94 17.00 -4.01 -35.89
N ARG A 95 17.08 -3.17 -36.92
CA ARG A 95 17.48 -1.75 -36.79
C ARG A 95 16.41 -0.95 -36.07
#